data_AF-A0AA35LF44-F1
#
_entry.id   AF-A0AA35LF44-F1
#
_cell.length_a   1.000
_cell.length_b   1.000
_cell.length_c   1.000
_cell.angle_alpha   90.00
_cell.angle_beta   90.00
_cell.angle_gamma   90.00
#
_symmetry.space_group_name_H-M   'P 1'
#
loop_
_entity.id
_entity.type
_entity.pdbx_description
1 polymer ?
#
loop_
_entity_poly.entity_id
_entity_poly.type
_entity_poly.pdbx_seq_one_letter_code
_entity_poly.pdbx_strand_id
1 'polypeptide(L)'
;MPPPEECQLFNMETAVTTLETMFQKAESDLDYIQAMLEFEMVKGHADGLSKEENPLVVIQQLSLVKSRYKMLCEQLERISTERRESMRSIRATLAKTMKLVQEIQHHTGMEISPLSEEEELAMHHLMYQTAQVSDTPEKQNCPKEHETH
;
A
#
# COMPACT_ATOMS: atom_id res chain seq x y z
N MET A 1 41.00 21.77 -55.92
CA MET A 1 41.63 20.43 -55.91
C MET A 1 41.40 19.88 -54.50
N PRO A 2 40.71 18.74 -54.33
CA PRO A 2 40.56 18.14 -53.00
C PRO A 2 41.94 17.68 -52.48
N PRO A 3 42.19 17.71 -51.17
CA PRO A 3 43.46 17.32 -50.60
C PRO A 3 43.73 15.81 -50.81
N PRO A 4 45.00 15.41 -51.04
CA PRO A 4 45.36 14.02 -51.31
C PRO A 4 44.90 13.10 -50.17
N GLU A 5 44.41 11.91 -50.52
CA GLU A 5 43.76 10.95 -49.59
C GLU A 5 44.67 10.57 -48.40
N GLU A 6 45.99 10.56 -48.60
CA GLU A 6 47.00 10.32 -47.55
C GLU A 6 46.98 11.39 -46.45
N CYS A 7 46.74 12.66 -46.79
CA CYS A 7 46.55 13.73 -45.79
C CYS A 7 45.26 13.52 -44.98
N GLN A 8 44.22 12.97 -45.58
CA GLN A 8 42.95 12.72 -44.88
C GLN A 8 43.07 11.51 -43.94
N LEU A 9 43.82 10.47 -44.35
CA LEU A 9 44.09 9.28 -43.54
C LEU A 9 44.89 9.62 -42.28
N PHE A 10 45.97 10.41 -42.43
CA PHE A 10 46.81 10.86 -41.31
C PHE A 10 46.06 11.75 -40.30
N ASN A 11 45.13 12.59 -40.79
CA ASN A 11 44.27 13.42 -39.94
C ASN A 11 43.26 12.57 -39.16
N MET A 12 42.70 11.52 -39.77
CA MET A 12 41.77 10.62 -39.11
C MET A 12 42.49 9.74 -38.07
N GLU A 13 43.66 9.20 -38.39
CA GLU A 13 44.49 8.42 -37.47
C GLU A 13 44.85 9.25 -36.23
N THR A 14 45.33 10.48 -36.41
CA THR A 14 45.62 11.40 -35.31
C THR A 14 44.38 11.70 -34.45
N ALA A 15 43.23 11.91 -35.09
CA ALA A 15 41.97 12.16 -34.38
C ALA A 15 41.52 10.93 -33.59
N VAL A 16 41.66 9.72 -34.14
CA VAL A 16 41.31 8.46 -33.47
C VAL A 16 42.24 8.19 -32.29
N THR A 17 43.55 8.36 -32.43
CA THR A 17 44.51 8.21 -31.31
C THR A 17 44.23 9.23 -30.21
N THR A 18 43.90 10.47 -30.57
CA THR A 18 43.51 11.50 -29.60
C THR A 18 42.22 11.10 -28.87
N LEU A 19 41.24 10.56 -29.59
CA LEU A 19 39.99 10.10 -28.99
C LEU A 19 40.20 8.87 -28.08
N GLU A 20 41.01 7.92 -28.51
CA GLU A 20 41.37 6.73 -27.73
C GLU A 20 42.07 7.12 -26.43
N THR A 21 43.04 8.03 -26.48
CA THR A 21 43.71 8.53 -25.26
C THR A 21 42.73 9.28 -24.33
N MET A 22 41.78 10.04 -24.88
CA MET A 22 40.73 10.66 -24.07
C MET A 22 39.83 9.62 -23.39
N PHE A 23 39.47 8.54 -24.09
CA PHE A 23 38.70 7.44 -23.50
C PHE A 23 39.49 6.67 -22.44
N GLN A 24 40.74 6.31 -22.70
CA GLN A 24 41.61 5.65 -21.72
C GLN A 24 41.77 6.50 -20.45
N LYS A 25 41.95 7.81 -20.62
CA LYS A 25 42.02 8.74 -19.50
C LYS A 25 40.69 8.78 -18.74
N ALA A 26 39.56 8.92 -19.45
CA ALA A 26 38.24 8.95 -18.82
C ALA A 26 37.92 7.66 -18.06
N GLU A 27 38.28 6.50 -18.60
CA GLU A 27 38.13 5.20 -17.95
C GLU A 27 38.98 5.14 -16.67
N SER A 28 40.27 5.52 -16.74
CA SER A 28 41.14 5.55 -15.56
C SER A 28 40.69 6.57 -14.49
N ASP A 29 40.13 7.71 -14.90
CA ASP A 29 39.58 8.73 -14.00
C ASP A 29 38.35 8.17 -13.27
N LEU A 30 37.48 7.40 -13.96
CA LEU A 30 36.33 6.73 -13.35
C LEU A 30 36.75 5.61 -12.37
N ASP A 31 37.74 4.79 -12.74
CA ASP A 31 38.29 3.75 -11.87
C ASP A 31 38.87 4.35 -10.58
N TYR A 32 39.58 5.48 -10.70
CA TYR A 32 40.12 6.19 -9.55
C TYR A 32 39.02 6.74 -8.63
N ILE A 33 37.97 7.33 -9.20
CA ILE A 33 36.80 7.83 -8.43
C ILE A 33 36.12 6.66 -7.72
N GLN A 34 35.92 5.52 -8.39
CA GLN A 34 35.32 4.35 -7.78
C GLN A 34 36.15 3.84 -6.59
N ALA A 35 37.46 3.66 -6.77
CA ALA A 35 38.34 3.17 -5.71
C ALA A 35 38.36 4.11 -4.49
N MET A 36 38.32 5.43 -4.73
CA MET A 36 38.24 6.44 -3.67
C MET A 36 36.93 6.32 -2.88
N LEU A 37 35.80 6.21 -3.57
CA LEU A 37 34.48 6.07 -2.94
C LEU A 37 34.38 4.77 -2.14
N GLU A 38 34.87 3.64 -2.68
CA GLU A 38 34.88 2.36 -1.97
C GLU A 38 35.71 2.45 -0.68
N PHE A 39 36.89 3.08 -0.74
CA PHE A 39 37.72 3.30 0.44
C PHE A 39 37.02 4.17 1.48
N GLU A 40 36.43 5.29 1.08
CA GLU A 40 35.70 6.19 1.98
C GLU A 40 34.47 5.51 2.59
N MET A 41 33.72 4.73 1.81
CA MET A 41 32.59 3.95 2.30
C MET A 41 33.07 2.95 3.36
N VAL A 42 34.07 2.11 3.08
CA VAL A 42 34.58 1.13 4.05
C VAL A 42 35.10 1.80 5.31
N LYS A 43 35.81 2.93 5.17
CA LYS A 43 36.30 3.72 6.31
C LYS A 43 35.16 4.29 7.14
N GLY A 44 34.08 4.78 6.51
CA GLY A 44 32.89 5.26 7.20
C GLY A 44 32.13 4.17 7.94
N HIS A 45 32.18 2.91 7.47
CA HIS A 45 31.54 1.77 8.12
C HIS A 45 32.31 1.25 9.34
N ALA A 46 33.60 1.58 9.48
CA ALA A 46 34.40 1.18 10.65
C ALA A 46 33.86 1.78 11.97
N ASP A 47 33.05 2.85 11.90
CA ASP A 47 32.35 3.45 13.03
C ASP A 47 30.96 2.85 13.33
N GLY A 48 30.62 1.71 12.72
CA GLY A 48 29.51 0.87 13.17
C GLY A 48 28.14 1.25 12.64
N LEU A 49 28.00 1.44 11.32
CA LEU A 49 26.68 1.46 10.69
C LEU A 49 25.99 0.11 10.90
N SER A 50 24.83 0.15 11.54
CA SER A 50 24.09 -1.04 11.93
C SER A 50 23.39 -1.66 10.71
N LYS A 51 23.19 -2.99 10.71
CA LYS A 51 22.50 -3.69 9.61
C LYS A 51 21.08 -3.16 9.34
N GLU A 52 20.49 -2.47 10.31
CA GLU A 52 19.20 -1.78 10.25
C GLU A 52 19.17 -0.61 9.25
N GLU A 53 20.32 -0.02 8.93
CA GLU A 53 20.44 1.15 8.03
C GLU A 53 20.60 0.76 6.56
N ASN A 54 20.67 -0.54 6.24
CA ASN A 54 20.78 -0.98 4.85
C ASN A 54 19.45 -0.70 4.11
N PRO A 55 19.45 0.19 3.09
CA PRO A 55 18.21 0.59 2.42
C PRO A 55 17.53 -0.58 1.71
N LEU A 56 18.27 -1.59 1.24
CA LEU A 56 17.70 -2.79 0.63
C LEU A 56 16.88 -3.60 1.65
N VAL A 57 17.39 -3.74 2.88
CA VAL A 57 16.68 -4.44 3.95
C VAL A 57 15.43 -3.67 4.34
N VAL A 58 15.53 -2.34 4.49
CA VAL A 58 14.39 -1.47 4.82
C VAL A 58 13.30 -1.57 3.75
N ILE A 59 13.65 -1.56 2.46
CA ILE A 59 12.68 -1.70 1.36
C ILE A 59 11.96 -3.06 1.42
N GLN A 60 12.69 -4.13 1.71
CA GLN A 60 12.10 -5.46 1.86
C GLN A 60 11.13 -5.54 3.05
N GLN A 61 11.52 -4.99 4.21
CA GLN A 61 10.66 -4.94 5.39
C GLN A 61 9.42 -4.08 5.15
N LEU A 62 9.59 -2.92 4.52
CA LEU A 62 8.46 -2.03 4.18
C LEU A 62 7.47 -2.72 3.25
N SER A 63 7.96 -3.48 2.26
CA SER A 63 7.13 -4.25 1.35
C SER A 63 6.32 -5.33 2.07
N LEU A 64 6.94 -6.02 3.03
CA LEU A 64 6.25 -7.00 3.88
C LEU A 64 5.17 -6.36 4.75
N VAL A 65 5.47 -5.23 5.39
CA VAL A 65 4.50 -4.49 6.23
C VAL A 65 3.34 -3.97 5.39
N LYS A 66 3.61 -3.40 4.22
CA LYS A 66 2.58 -2.93 3.26
C LYS A 66 1.63 -4.06 2.86
N SER A 67 2.17 -5.24 2.55
CA SER A 67 1.38 -6.43 2.21
C SER A 67 0.49 -6.90 3.36
N ARG A 68 1.04 -7.00 4.58
CA ARG A 68 0.27 -7.37 5.78
C ARG A 68 -0.84 -6.38 6.10
N TYR A 69 -0.55 -5.09 5.98
CA TYR A 69 -1.54 -4.04 6.17
C TYR A 69 -2.70 -4.16 5.18
N LYS A 70 -2.39 -4.34 3.88
CA LYS A 70 -3.41 -4.52 2.84
C LYS A 70 -4.31 -5.72 3.13
N MET A 71 -3.71 -6.87 3.48
CA MET A 71 -4.47 -8.07 3.85
C MET A 71 -5.38 -7.82 5.06
N LEU A 72 -4.88 -7.11 6.08
CA LEU A 72 -5.67 -6.79 7.27
C LEU A 72 -6.86 -5.87 6.95
N CYS A 73 -6.65 -4.85 6.10
CA CYS A 73 -7.73 -4.00 5.62
C CYS A 73 -8.80 -4.79 4.86
N GLU A 74 -8.40 -5.68 3.94
CA GLU A 74 -9.33 -6.54 3.21
C GLU A 74 -10.10 -7.49 4.15
N GLN A 75 -9.45 -7.99 5.20
CA GLN A 75 -10.11 -8.79 6.24
C GLN A 75 -11.13 -7.99 7.04
N LEU A 76 -10.77 -6.77 7.45
CA LEU A 76 -11.65 -5.89 8.20
C LEU A 76 -12.89 -5.50 7.39
N GLU A 77 -12.72 -5.16 6.12
CA GLU A 77 -13.85 -4.85 5.22
C GLU A 77 -14.79 -6.04 5.07
N ARG A 78 -14.27 -7.25 4.88
CA ARG A 78 -15.08 -8.46 4.81
C ARG A 78 -15.88 -8.68 6.10
N ILE A 79 -15.24 -8.59 7.26
CA ILE A 79 -15.91 -8.77 8.56
C ILE A 79 -16.97 -7.68 8.77
N SER A 80 -16.66 -6.44 8.43
CA SER A 80 -17.59 -5.30 8.55
C SER A 80 -18.83 -5.50 7.69
N THR A 81 -18.64 -5.92 6.43
CA THR A 81 -19.76 -6.22 5.51
C THR A 81 -20.62 -7.37 5.99
N GLU A 82 -20.01 -8.49 6.39
CA GLU A 82 -20.71 -9.65 6.93
C GLU A 82 -21.46 -9.33 8.21
N ARG A 83 -20.84 -8.58 9.14
CA ARG A 83 -21.50 -8.12 10.38
C ARG A 83 -22.71 -7.24 10.06
N ARG A 84 -22.58 -6.32 9.11
CA ARG A 84 -23.67 -5.43 8.69
C ARG A 84 -24.83 -6.22 8.08
N GLU A 85 -24.53 -7.20 7.25
CA GLU A 85 -25.53 -8.06 6.63
C GLU A 85 -26.23 -8.97 7.64
N SER A 86 -25.47 -9.60 8.54
CA SER A 86 -26.00 -10.41 9.63
C SER A 86 -26.95 -9.61 10.52
N MET A 87 -26.54 -8.42 10.96
CA MET A 87 -27.41 -7.54 11.76
C MET A 87 -28.66 -7.10 11.00
N ARG A 88 -28.56 -6.85 9.69
CA ARG A 88 -29.71 -6.55 8.84
C ARG A 88 -30.70 -7.73 8.80
N SER A 89 -30.19 -8.95 8.66
CA SER A 89 -30.98 -10.18 8.64
C SER A 89 -31.67 -10.45 9.97
N ILE A 90 -30.95 -10.31 11.09
CA ILE A 90 -31.50 -10.46 12.44
C ILE A 90 -32.66 -9.50 12.67
N ARG A 91 -32.47 -8.21 12.34
CA ARG A 91 -33.54 -7.21 12.46
C ARG A 91 -34.75 -7.53 11.59
N ALA A 92 -34.53 -7.92 10.34
CA ALA A 92 -35.62 -8.26 9.44
C ALA A 92 -36.42 -9.47 9.94
N THR A 93 -35.73 -10.48 10.49
CA THR A 93 -36.36 -11.67 11.07
C THR A 93 -37.14 -11.31 12.32
N LEU A 94 -36.54 -10.54 13.24
CA LEU A 94 -37.20 -10.08 14.46
C LEU A 94 -38.47 -9.27 14.16
N ALA A 95 -38.40 -8.33 13.21
CA ALA A 95 -39.56 -7.53 12.81
C ALA A 95 -40.71 -8.38 12.25
N LYS A 96 -40.39 -9.40 11.43
CA LYS A 96 -41.39 -10.35 10.92
C LYS A 96 -42.02 -11.18 12.03
N THR A 97 -41.20 -11.69 12.95
CA THR A 97 -41.67 -12.48 14.10
C THR A 97 -42.56 -11.65 15.02
N MET A 98 -42.17 -10.41 15.33
CA MET A 98 -42.99 -9.49 16.13
C MET A 98 -44.36 -9.24 15.47
N LYS A 99 -44.37 -8.99 14.16
CA LYS A 99 -45.63 -8.81 13.41
C LYS A 99 -46.51 -10.06 13.47
N LEU A 100 -45.94 -11.25 13.28
CA LEU A 100 -46.68 -12.51 13.35
C LEU A 100 -47.27 -12.75 14.75
N VAL A 101 -46.50 -12.48 15.80
CA VAL A 101 -46.98 -12.60 17.19
C VAL A 101 -48.15 -11.65 17.44
N GLN A 102 -48.06 -10.40 16.98
CA GLN A 102 -49.14 -9.42 17.09
C GLN A 102 -50.42 -9.88 16.37
N GLU A 103 -50.30 -10.46 15.17
CA GLU A 103 -51.44 -11.01 14.42
C GLU A 103 -52.12 -12.17 15.17
N ILE A 104 -51.34 -13.07 15.77
CA ILE A 104 -51.87 -14.19 16.58
C ILE A 104 -52.56 -13.70 17.85
N GLN A 105 -51.96 -12.73 18.55
CA GLN A 105 -52.53 -12.14 19.76
C GLN A 105 -53.88 -11.47 19.47
N HIS A 106 -53.95 -10.70 18.38
CA HIS A 106 -55.17 -10.06 17.91
C HIS A 106 -56.27 -11.08 17.60
N HIS A 107 -55.94 -12.18 16.90
CA HIS A 107 -56.92 -13.24 16.60
C HIS A 107 -57.42 -14.00 17.83
N THR A 108 -56.58 -14.13 18.87
CA THR A 108 -56.91 -14.88 20.09
C THR A 108 -57.61 -14.01 21.15
N GLY A 109 -57.73 -12.70 20.91
CA GLY A 109 -58.30 -11.75 21.87
C GLY A 109 -57.43 -11.54 23.12
N MET A 110 -56.11 -11.77 23.00
CA MET A 110 -55.16 -11.53 24.09
C MET A 110 -54.86 -10.03 24.21
N GLU A 111 -54.80 -9.52 25.43
CA GLU A 111 -54.39 -8.14 25.70
C GLU A 111 -52.89 -7.98 25.39
N ILE A 112 -52.55 -6.99 24.55
CA ILE A 112 -51.16 -6.69 24.17
C ILE A 112 -50.61 -5.68 25.18
N SER A 113 -49.75 -6.13 26.09
CA SER A 113 -48.99 -5.20 26.93
C SER A 113 -47.97 -4.45 26.08
N PRO A 114 -47.76 -3.14 26.33
CA PRO A 114 -46.67 -2.41 25.69
C PRO A 114 -45.32 -3.02 26.09
N LEU A 115 -44.33 -2.83 25.21
CA LEU A 115 -42.94 -3.24 25.47
C LEU A 115 -42.47 -2.63 26.80
N SER A 116 -41.78 -3.43 27.60
CA SER A 116 -41.11 -2.92 28.80
C SER A 116 -39.96 -2.00 28.42
N GLU A 117 -39.53 -1.13 29.34
CA GLU A 117 -38.39 -0.23 29.13
C GLU A 117 -37.12 -0.98 28.69
N GLU A 118 -36.90 -2.18 29.22
CA GLU A 118 -35.74 -3.01 28.87
C GLU A 118 -35.84 -3.56 27.43
N GLU A 119 -37.05 -3.90 26.97
CA GLU A 119 -37.29 -4.38 25.62
C GLU A 119 -37.19 -3.25 24.59
N GLU A 120 -37.64 -2.05 24.95
CA GLU A 120 -37.53 -0.86 24.12
C GLU A 120 -36.06 -0.42 23.97
N LEU A 121 -35.27 -0.46 25.06
CA LEU A 121 -33.83 -0.24 25.02
C LEU A 121 -33.09 -1.28 24.16
N ALA A 122 -33.45 -2.56 24.28
CA ALA A 122 -32.87 -3.62 23.46
C ALA A 122 -33.15 -3.40 21.96
N MET A 123 -34.36 -2.99 21.61
CA MET A 123 -34.74 -2.66 20.24
C MET A 123 -33.93 -1.46 19.71
N HIS A 124 -33.81 -0.41 20.51
CA HIS A 124 -33.02 0.77 20.16
C HIS A 124 -31.55 0.42 19.91
N HIS A 125 -30.94 -0.42 20.75
CA HIS A 125 -29.55 -0.87 20.60
C HIS A 125 -29.33 -1.67 19.31
N LEU A 126 -30.29 -2.52 18.95
CA LEU A 126 -30.31 -3.29 17.69
C LEU A 126 -30.39 -2.38 16.45
N MET A 127 -31.07 -1.24 16.55
CA MET A 127 -31.22 -0.28 15.45
C MET A 127 -30.02 0.68 15.35
N TYR A 128 -29.48 1.18 16.46
CA TYR A 128 -28.42 2.21 16.50
C TYR A 128 -27.03 1.74 16.09
N GLN A 129 -26.67 0.46 16.29
CA GLN A 129 -25.34 -0.08 15.92
C GLN A 129 -25.02 -0.01 14.40
N THR A 130 -25.94 0.49 13.57
CA THR A 130 -25.78 0.58 12.12
C THR A 130 -25.31 1.96 11.62
N ALA A 131 -25.48 3.04 12.42
CA ALA A 131 -25.30 4.41 11.93
C ALA A 131 -23.92 5.04 12.23
N GLN A 132 -23.12 4.46 13.13
CA GLN A 132 -21.85 5.04 13.59
C GLN A 132 -20.60 4.54 12.83
N VAL A 133 -20.76 3.87 11.68
CA VAL A 133 -19.66 3.77 10.72
C VAL A 133 -19.90 4.86 9.70
N SER A 134 -19.62 6.10 10.10
CA SER A 134 -19.53 7.23 9.18
C SER A 134 -18.55 6.88 8.07
N ASP A 135 -19.04 7.03 6.84
CA ASP A 135 -18.24 7.11 5.62
C ASP A 135 -17.13 8.16 5.78
N THR A 136 -15.90 7.72 6.05
CA THR A 136 -14.69 8.45 5.68
C THR A 136 -13.85 7.58 4.76
N PRO A 137 -14.01 7.71 3.42
CA PRO A 137 -12.93 7.35 2.53
C PRO A 137 -11.89 8.47 2.62
N GLU A 138 -11.01 8.43 3.62
CA GLU A 138 -9.76 9.17 3.52
C GLU A 138 -8.93 8.51 2.42
N LYS A 139 -9.19 8.96 1.19
CA LYS A 139 -8.27 8.84 0.07
C LYS A 139 -6.96 9.51 0.48
N GLN A 140 -5.99 8.72 0.94
CA GLN A 140 -4.59 9.15 0.96
C GLN A 140 -3.75 8.10 0.22
N ASN A 141 -3.56 8.37 -1.07
CA ASN A 141 -2.49 7.92 -1.97
C ASN A 141 -1.75 6.61 -1.61
N CYS A 142 -2.14 5.52 -2.26
CA CYS A 142 -1.14 4.58 -2.76
C CYS A 142 -0.61 5.13 -4.09
N PRO A 143 0.70 5.41 -4.25
CA PRO A 143 1.26 5.73 -5.55
C PRO A 143 1.06 4.53 -6.47
N LYS A 144 0.51 4.79 -7.65
CA LYS A 144 0.43 3.83 -8.75
C LYS A 144 1.86 3.48 -9.14
N GLU A 145 2.25 2.23 -8.95
CA GLU A 145 3.52 1.69 -9.45
C GLU A 145 3.54 1.93 -10.97
N HIS A 146 4.52 2.70 -11.44
CA HIS A 146 4.82 2.80 -12.87
C HIS A 146 5.55 1.52 -13.26
N GLU A 147 4.90 0.71 -14.10
CA GLU A 147 5.60 -0.23 -14.99
C GLU A 147 6.53 0.58 -15.87
N THR A 148 7.83 0.40 -15.69
CA THR A 148 8.83 0.74 -16.70
C THR A 148 9.29 -0.54 -17.37
N HIS A 149 8.95 -0.64 -18.65
CA HIS A 149 9.58 -1.50 -19.65
C HIS A 149 11.07 -1.19 -19.80
#